data_AF-A0AA39ZPS9-F1
#
_entry.id   AF-A0AA39ZPS9-F1
#
_cell.length_a   1.000
_cell.length_b   1.000
_cell.length_c   1.000
_cell.angle_alpha   90.00
_cell.angle_beta   90.00
_cell.angle_gamma   90.00
#
_symmetry.space_group_name_H-M   'P 1'
#
loop_
_entity.id
_entity.type
_entity.pdbx_description
1 polymer ?
#
loop_
_entity_poly.entity_id
_entity_poly.type
_entity_poly.pdbx_seq_one_letter_code
_entity_poly.pdbx_strand_id
1 'polypeptide(L)'
;MYLPKSLLSLLALTATTTSALAVPGSTKPGLVKDRQAVIATMRSGDNCSGSSGNVPWANGCYPVPGPRRSVTTYHVPSTGCAVRTWSGTNCQGSSVVVGGFPGACWNVLYGSISVHC
;
A
#
# COMPACT_ATOMS: atom_id res chain seq x y z
N MET A 1 34.73 -49.37 39.38
CA MET A 1 33.49 -48.84 40.00
C MET A 1 33.82 -47.42 40.43
N TYR A 2 33.30 -46.31 39.89
CA TYR A 2 31.95 -45.99 39.42
C TYR A 2 32.00 -44.94 38.29
N LEU A 3 31.22 -45.15 37.23
CA LEU A 3 30.66 -44.09 36.39
C LEU A 3 29.24 -43.77 36.90
N PRO A 4 28.78 -42.52 36.77
CA PRO A 4 27.42 -42.28 36.26
C PRO A 4 27.47 -41.26 35.10
N LYS A 5 26.98 -41.53 33.88
CA LYS A 5 25.59 -41.70 33.36
C LYS A 5 24.72 -40.43 33.36
N SER A 6 24.48 -39.94 32.13
CA SER A 6 23.31 -39.16 31.65
C SER A 6 23.26 -37.68 32.07
N LEU A 7 22.85 -36.69 31.28
CA LEU A 7 21.92 -36.60 30.13
C LEU A 7 22.52 -35.64 29.06
N LEU A 8 22.53 -35.99 27.77
CA LEU A 8 21.49 -35.66 26.77
C LEU A 8 20.99 -34.20 26.75
N SER A 9 21.42 -33.50 25.70
CA SER A 9 20.62 -32.66 24.79
C SER A 9 19.94 -31.40 25.36
N LEU A 10 20.11 -30.24 24.69
CA LEU A 10 19.05 -29.63 23.88
C LEU A 10 19.51 -28.26 23.30
N LEU A 11 19.25 -28.13 22.00
CA LEU A 11 18.91 -26.92 21.24
C LEU A 11 19.90 -25.73 21.20
N ALA A 12 20.57 -25.65 20.05
CA ALA A 12 20.76 -24.38 19.37
C ALA A 12 19.40 -23.70 19.09
N LEU A 13 19.34 -22.38 19.24
CA LEU A 13 18.75 -21.44 18.28
C LEU A 13 19.08 -20.01 18.74
N THR A 14 19.94 -19.34 17.99
CA THR A 14 20.20 -17.90 18.13
C THR A 14 18.93 -17.14 17.78
N ALA A 15 18.22 -16.64 18.79
CA ALA A 15 17.12 -15.72 18.58
C ALA A 15 17.69 -14.34 18.22
N THR A 16 17.81 -14.05 16.94
CA THR A 16 18.03 -12.68 16.45
C THR A 16 16.73 -11.91 16.68
N THR A 17 16.68 -11.17 17.78
CA THR A 17 15.59 -10.25 18.06
C THR A 17 15.67 -9.08 17.09
N THR A 18 14.98 -9.19 15.96
CA THR A 18 14.71 -8.04 15.10
C THR A 18 13.74 -7.14 15.87
N SER A 19 14.26 -6.09 16.49
CA SER A 19 13.44 -5.00 16.98
C SER A 19 12.78 -4.33 15.78
N ALA A 20 11.56 -4.76 15.45
CA ALA A 20 10.71 -3.99 14.57
C ALA A 20 10.52 -2.62 15.25
N LEU A 21 11.07 -1.57 14.65
CA LEU A 21 10.66 -0.22 15.00
C LEU A 21 9.16 -0.15 14.77
N ALA A 22 8.41 -0.18 15.87
CA ALA A 22 7.02 0.20 15.90
C ALA A 22 6.98 1.64 15.39
N VAL A 23 6.65 1.82 14.11
CA VAL A 23 6.27 3.12 13.58
C VAL A 23 5.02 3.50 14.38
N PRO A 24 5.05 4.55 15.21
CA PRO A 24 3.87 4.95 15.93
C PRO A 24 2.79 5.24 14.89
N GLY A 25 1.69 4.48 14.98
CA GLY A 25 0.46 4.82 14.28
C GLY A 25 0.10 6.24 14.68
N SER A 26 0.35 7.18 13.76
CA SER A 26 -0.10 8.56 13.92
C SER A 26 -1.61 8.57 13.76
N THR A 27 -2.32 8.38 14.87
CA THR A 27 -3.70 8.83 15.02
C THR A 27 -3.65 10.35 15.02
N LYS A 28 -4.01 10.96 13.89
CA LYS A 28 -4.55 12.33 13.88
C LYS A 28 -5.98 12.27 13.33
N PRO A 29 -7.00 12.45 14.18
CA PRO A 29 -8.31 12.88 13.71
C PRO A 29 -8.15 14.33 13.25
N GLY A 30 -8.13 14.53 11.94
CA GLY A 30 -7.88 15.84 11.35
C GLY A 30 -8.04 15.75 9.85
N LEU A 31 -9.30 15.72 9.42
CA LEU A 31 -9.69 15.98 8.04
C LEU A 31 -9.33 17.44 7.73
N VAL A 32 -8.05 17.73 7.45
CA VAL A 32 -7.67 18.99 6.81
C VAL A 32 -8.04 18.84 5.34
N LYS A 33 -9.34 19.02 5.09
CA LYS A 33 -9.83 19.54 3.82
C LYS A 33 -9.00 20.82 3.58
N ASP A 34 -8.28 20.89 2.46
CA ASP A 34 -7.37 21.97 2.06
C ASP A 34 -5.88 21.79 2.41
N ARG A 35 -5.12 21.10 1.53
CA ARG A 35 -3.74 21.45 1.05
C ARG A 35 -2.83 20.30 0.60
N GLN A 36 -3.29 19.06 0.60
CA GLN A 36 -2.63 17.97 -0.15
C GLN A 36 -3.71 16.99 -0.59
N ALA A 37 -4.50 17.32 -1.61
CA ALA A 37 -5.52 16.34 -1.99
C ALA A 37 -4.81 15.12 -2.58
N VAL A 38 -5.09 13.98 -1.98
CA VAL A 38 -4.69 12.67 -2.45
C VAL A 38 -5.91 12.11 -3.14
N ILE A 39 -5.77 11.75 -4.40
CA ILE A 39 -6.87 11.24 -5.24
C ILE A 39 -6.95 9.72 -5.22
N ALA A 40 -5.81 9.07 -4.95
CA ALA A 40 -5.72 7.62 -4.82
C ALA A 40 -4.70 7.22 -3.77
N THR A 41 -4.99 6.13 -3.07
CA THR A 41 -4.11 5.52 -2.08
C THR A 41 -3.90 4.06 -2.48
N MET A 42 -2.66 3.75 -2.82
CA MET A 42 -2.18 2.40 -3.08
C MET A 42 -2.08 1.63 -1.77
N ARG A 43 -2.38 0.33 -1.79
CA ARG A 43 -2.43 -0.54 -0.61
C ARG A 43 -1.70 -1.86 -0.89
N SER A 44 -1.01 -2.37 0.11
CA SER A 44 -0.26 -3.64 -0.02
C SER A 44 -1.15 -4.87 0.06
N GLY A 45 -2.30 -4.80 0.74
CA GLY A 45 -3.25 -5.91 0.86
C GLY A 45 -4.30 -5.93 -0.25
N ASP A 46 -4.87 -7.10 -0.50
CA ASP A 46 -5.91 -7.34 -1.52
C ASP A 46 -7.32 -6.94 -1.08
N ASN A 47 -7.49 -6.15 -0.01
CA ASN A 47 -8.79 -5.64 0.44
C ASN A 47 -8.63 -4.22 0.99
N CYS A 48 -7.75 -3.44 0.34
CA CYS A 48 -7.39 -2.09 0.76
C CYS A 48 -6.85 -1.99 2.20
N SER A 49 -6.29 -3.11 2.68
CA SER A 49 -5.65 -3.25 3.97
C SER A 49 -4.13 -3.08 3.87
N GLY A 50 -3.46 -3.04 5.03
CA GLY A 50 -2.02 -2.93 5.12
C GLY A 50 -1.49 -1.54 4.80
N SER A 51 -0.19 -1.50 4.48
CA SER A 51 0.58 -0.28 4.27
C SER A 51 0.04 0.52 3.09
N SER A 52 0.02 1.84 3.23
CA SER A 52 -0.51 2.77 2.23
C SER A 52 0.60 3.55 1.51
N GLY A 53 0.25 4.16 0.40
CA GLY A 53 1.09 5.07 -0.37
C GLY A 53 0.18 5.97 -1.20
N ASN A 54 0.46 7.26 -1.24
CA ASN A 54 -0.46 8.24 -1.81
C ASN A 54 -0.03 8.64 -3.22
N VAL A 55 -1.01 8.78 -4.11
CA VAL A 55 -0.84 9.36 -5.43
C VAL A 55 -1.22 10.84 -5.36
N PRO A 56 -0.33 11.76 -5.76
CA PRO A 56 -0.60 13.18 -5.68
C PRO A 56 -1.73 13.58 -6.65
N TRP A 57 -2.46 14.61 -6.29
CA TRP A 57 -3.44 15.26 -7.17
C TRP A 57 -2.73 16.16 -8.19
N ALA A 58 -2.07 15.53 -9.15
CA ALA A 58 -1.41 16.21 -10.27
C ALA A 58 -1.46 15.34 -11.51
N ASN A 59 -1.64 15.97 -12.68
CA ASN A 59 -1.61 15.28 -13.95
C ASN A 59 -0.27 14.59 -14.17
N GLY A 60 -0.33 13.30 -14.49
CA GLY A 60 0.89 12.54 -14.71
C GLY A 60 0.69 11.05 -14.61
N CYS A 61 1.80 10.35 -14.83
CA CYS A 61 1.93 8.92 -14.63
C CYS A 61 2.84 8.65 -13.44
N TYR A 62 2.38 7.84 -12.51
CA TYR A 62 3.08 7.50 -11.28
C TYR A 62 3.36 6.00 -11.26
N PRO A 63 4.64 5.58 -11.37
CA PRO A 63 4.99 4.17 -11.23
C PRO A 63 4.72 3.71 -9.80
N VAL A 64 4.29 2.46 -9.65
CA VAL A 64 4.07 1.87 -8.33
C VAL A 64 5.43 1.44 -7.75
N PRO A 65 5.85 1.98 -6.59
CA PRO A 65 7.19 1.77 -6.06
C PRO A 65 7.41 0.40 -5.40
N GLY A 66 6.52 -0.57 -5.60
CA GLY A 66 6.60 -1.90 -4.98
C GLY A 66 5.31 -2.71 -5.15
N PRO A 67 5.21 -3.90 -4.52
CA PRO A 67 4.04 -4.75 -4.66
C PRO A 67 2.83 -4.13 -3.95
N ARG A 68 2.00 -3.43 -4.70
CA ARG A 68 0.68 -2.95 -4.28
C ARG A 68 -0.37 -3.83 -4.94
N ARG A 69 -1.36 -4.23 -4.15
CA ARG A 69 -2.38 -5.23 -4.55
C ARG A 69 -3.77 -4.64 -4.68
N SER A 70 -3.95 -3.44 -4.14
CA SER A 70 -5.21 -2.71 -4.30
C SER A 70 -5.01 -1.21 -4.27
N VAL A 71 -6.04 -0.49 -4.70
CA VAL A 71 -6.09 0.97 -4.70
C VAL A 71 -7.45 1.43 -4.20
N THR A 72 -7.46 2.41 -3.30
CA THR A 72 -8.66 3.17 -2.93
C THR A 72 -8.60 4.54 -3.56
N THR A 73 -9.69 4.97 -4.18
CA THR A 73 -9.80 6.32 -4.71
C THR A 73 -10.75 7.15 -3.87
N TYR A 74 -10.35 8.38 -3.58
CA TYR A 74 -11.24 9.39 -3.01
C TYR A 74 -11.66 10.30 -4.15
N HIS A 75 -12.81 9.97 -4.75
CA HIS A 75 -13.39 10.84 -5.76
C HIS A 75 -14.05 12.03 -5.09
N VAL A 76 -13.54 13.23 -5.35
CA VAL A 76 -14.27 14.47 -5.05
C VAL A 76 -15.04 14.80 -6.34
N PRO A 77 -16.36 14.57 -6.41
CA PRO A 77 -17.13 14.60 -7.65
C PRO A 77 -17.08 15.94 -8.41
N SER A 78 -16.66 17.02 -7.77
CA SER A 78 -16.49 18.34 -8.39
C SER A 78 -15.14 18.56 -9.09
N THR A 79 -14.25 17.57 -9.09
CA THR A 79 -12.85 17.79 -9.55
C THR A 79 -12.62 17.46 -11.01
N GLY A 80 -13.53 16.74 -11.67
CA GLY A 80 -13.35 16.32 -13.07
C GLY A 80 -12.22 15.33 -13.31
N CYS A 81 -11.56 14.86 -12.24
CA CYS A 81 -10.38 14.03 -12.34
C CYS A 81 -10.71 12.55 -12.54
N ALA A 82 -10.09 11.92 -13.53
CA ALA A 82 -10.10 10.49 -13.73
C ALA A 82 -8.78 9.87 -13.26
N VAL A 83 -8.89 8.80 -12.46
CA VAL A 83 -7.74 7.97 -12.08
C VAL A 83 -7.81 6.65 -12.86
N ARG A 84 -6.70 6.26 -13.47
CA ARG A 84 -6.57 4.99 -14.21
C ARG A 84 -5.42 4.18 -13.67
N THR A 85 -5.63 2.88 -13.51
CA THR A 85 -4.54 1.93 -13.27
C THR A 85 -4.08 1.33 -14.59
N TRP A 86 -2.80 0.99 -14.66
CA TRP A 86 -2.16 0.43 -15.85
C TRP A 86 -1.33 -0.79 -15.47
N SER A 87 -1.30 -1.78 -16.35
CA SER A 87 -0.47 -2.98 -16.18
C SER A 87 1.04 -2.69 -16.28
N GLY A 88 1.46 -1.75 -17.13
CA GLY A 88 2.85 -1.31 -17.23
C GLY A 88 3.25 -0.24 -16.22
N THR A 89 4.55 0.06 -16.11
CA THR A 89 5.10 1.05 -15.15
C THR A 89 5.09 2.50 -15.66
N ASN A 90 4.90 2.70 -16.96
CA ASN A 90 4.89 4.01 -17.62
C ASN A 90 3.51 4.35 -18.22
N CYS A 91 2.44 3.88 -17.59
CA CYS A 91 1.06 4.08 -18.04
C CYS A 91 0.80 3.52 -19.45
N GLN A 92 1.23 2.27 -19.64
CA GLN A 92 1.14 1.53 -20.89
C GLN A 92 0.41 0.20 -20.68
N GLY A 93 -0.08 -0.39 -21.77
CA GLY A 93 -0.78 -1.66 -21.77
C GLY A 93 -2.24 -1.55 -21.31
N SER A 94 -2.78 -2.66 -20.79
CA SER A 94 -4.15 -2.72 -20.30
C SER A 94 -4.38 -1.74 -19.16
N SER A 95 -5.54 -1.08 -19.19
CA SER A 95 -5.92 -0.10 -18.18
C SER A 95 -7.38 -0.22 -17.77
N VAL A 96 -7.67 0.27 -16.57
CA VAL A 96 -9.03 0.43 -16.07
C VAL A 96 -9.15 1.73 -15.28
N VAL A 97 -10.25 2.44 -15.48
CA VAL A 97 -10.60 3.61 -14.68
C VAL A 97 -10.99 3.13 -13.29
N VAL A 98 -10.25 3.57 -12.29
CA VAL A 98 -10.53 3.30 -10.88
C VAL A 98 -11.14 4.56 -10.29
N GLY A 99 -12.40 4.49 -9.87
CA GLY A 99 -13.15 5.67 -9.47
C GLY A 99 -14.61 5.58 -9.93
N GLY A 100 -15.49 6.27 -9.23
CA GLY A 100 -16.94 6.22 -9.45
C GLY A 100 -17.71 6.29 -8.13
N PHE A 101 -17.13 5.75 -7.06
CA PHE A 101 -17.68 5.85 -5.70
C PHE A 101 -16.56 6.19 -4.71
N PRO A 102 -16.76 7.19 -3.81
CA PRO A 102 -15.77 7.53 -2.80
C PRO A 102 -15.53 6.32 -1.88
N GLY A 103 -14.27 5.94 -1.69
CA GLY A 103 -13.89 4.82 -0.83
C GLY A 103 -14.00 3.43 -1.47
N ALA A 104 -14.32 3.33 -2.76
CA ALA A 104 -14.29 2.04 -3.46
C ALA A 104 -12.88 1.43 -3.45
N CYS A 105 -12.81 0.15 -3.10
CA CYS A 105 -11.59 -0.63 -3.10
C CYS A 105 -11.47 -1.43 -4.39
N TRP A 106 -10.35 -1.27 -5.10
CA TRP A 106 -10.08 -1.98 -6.35
C TRP A 106 -8.88 -2.91 -6.16
N ASN A 107 -9.13 -4.22 -6.19
CA ASN A 107 -8.13 -5.27 -6.04
C ASN A 107 -7.62 -5.72 -7.41
N VAL A 108 -6.83 -4.86 -8.02
CA VAL A 108 -6.21 -5.13 -9.31
C VAL A 108 -4.70 -5.11 -9.14
N LEU A 109 -3.98 -5.92 -9.91
CA LEU A 109 -2.53 -5.79 -10.05
C LEU A 109 -2.25 -4.71 -11.09
N TYR A 110 -1.36 -3.77 -10.77
CA TYR A 110 -1.02 -2.63 -11.62
C TYR A 110 0.44 -2.23 -11.43
N GLY A 111 1.07 -1.76 -12.51
CA GLY A 111 2.45 -1.25 -12.53
C GLY A 111 2.52 0.27 -12.38
N SER A 112 1.45 1.00 -12.75
CA SER A 112 1.38 2.46 -12.60
C SER A 112 -0.05 2.98 -12.48
N ILE A 113 -0.17 4.24 -12.05
CA ILE A 113 -1.42 4.98 -11.96
C ILE A 113 -1.28 6.27 -12.77
N SER A 114 -2.24 6.57 -13.65
CA SER A 114 -2.34 7.90 -14.27
C SER A 114 -3.49 8.71 -13.67
N VAL A 115 -3.28 10.02 -13.70
CA VAL A 115 -4.19 11.02 -13.16
C VAL A 115 -4.44 12.04 -14.26
N HIS A 116 -5.71 12.29 -14.54
CA HIS A 116 -6.15 13.28 -15.51
C HIS A 116 -7.25 14.15 -14.93
N CYS A 117 -6.88 15.37 -14.58
CA CYS A 117 -7.70 16.54 -14.27
C CYS A 117 -7.49 17.56 -15.40
#